data_AF-A0A952LLB7-F1
#
_entry.id   AF-A0A952LLB7-F1
#
_cell.length_a   1.000
_cell.length_b   1.000
_cell.length_c   1.000
_cell.angle_alpha   90.00
_cell.angle_beta   90.00
_cell.angle_gamma   90.00
#
_symmetry.space_group_name_H-M   'P 1'
#
loop_
_entity.id
_entity.type
_entity.pdbx_description
1 polymer ?
#
loop_
_entity_poly.entity_id
_entity_poly.type
_entity_poly.pdbx_seq_one_letter_code
_entity_poly.pdbx_strand_id
1 'polypeptide(L)'
;MIRLFTKEVRQLLPITFLWVSILILNLGYLLYTKRFDEESFYSWCEDYCGFTVSAELVLPFVVLIFIFAYSLFPREHDEATIDLLYAMPISRIGVFLAKVFAALSIMFVLIAVDHLLNPTLLGLNRSSMDGQFYPDVLIPMLIRDLIFAYVVLCYGILLSWFRTIGLILFIVYVIGISIAESVFSNVGAFNLFTFHNNDYFGKGLVLNWSTIVPHVIAATTALVAGGLLWINTDSKKQQKTKLNSKWISIPLSIIAFITLFGVITADLKLGDSADTTQLVARETDHYRFVYNDHESAIAVPLIEQADADYQAIANYLGVTSDPYIQTDLTDKLSHAAGLATWKTIKMDLKIPDDGFNQHVLAHESVHVFQGVESERAMMEARGHTKFFSEGMADYVAQRIAPYDAVKEINETVGAASWKIQKIRFDDIVNFASFETRFNPELVYTMGSLWSEALVNTCGESVLGDVLRSMGRDDAPRGLSGKVFWQDTLQHINCELESVNASWRALMQQQLDNHDTRWATEFSEITFTPSDDGQRFVVQLIAKPHPDFPQAVSDYTAGAFDLRIASQSQFSKSGDYYIRGNIVDDSNPNALVVEFTVYTARIPNNLYRYQIGVSTHPESFGYFGQWQKGRTP
;
A
#
# COMPACT_ATOMS: atom_id res chain seq x y z
N MET A 1 30.84 19.40 33.02
CA MET A 1 29.75 18.78 32.24
C MET A 1 30.13 18.51 30.79
N ILE A 2 30.46 19.51 29.96
CA ILE A 2 30.77 19.29 28.51
C ILE A 2 31.89 18.24 28.29
N ARG A 3 33.04 18.37 28.95
CA ARG A 3 34.14 17.39 28.82
C ARG A 3 33.76 15.97 29.22
N LEU A 4 32.87 15.83 30.21
CA LEU A 4 32.38 14.54 30.67
C LEU A 4 31.45 13.92 29.62
N PHE A 5 30.48 14.70 29.12
CA PHE A 5 29.62 14.30 28.01
C PHE A 5 30.44 13.84 26.78
N THR A 6 31.47 14.59 26.38
CA THR A 6 32.34 14.19 25.26
C THR A 6 33.08 12.87 25.52
N LYS A 7 33.50 12.62 26.77
CA LYS A 7 34.11 11.35 27.17
C LYS A 7 33.12 10.20 27.06
N GLU A 8 31.88 10.38 27.53
CA GLU A 8 30.84 9.35 27.44
C GLU A 8 30.43 9.07 25.99
N VAL A 9 30.31 10.11 25.15
CA VAL A 9 30.08 9.95 23.70
C VAL A 9 31.20 9.13 23.06
N ARG A 10 32.47 9.44 23.37
CA ARG A 10 33.63 8.70 22.85
C ARG A 10 33.60 7.23 23.26
N GLN A 11 33.15 6.93 24.47
CA GLN A 11 33.03 5.57 24.97
C GLN A 11 31.95 4.76 24.23
N LEU A 12 30.89 5.42 23.75
CA LEU A 12 29.80 4.80 23.00
C LEU A 12 30.07 4.70 21.48
N LEU A 13 31.17 5.27 20.97
CA LEU A 13 31.51 5.22 19.55
C LEU A 13 31.58 3.81 18.96
N PRO A 14 32.15 2.78 19.61
CA PRO A 14 32.19 1.44 19.03
C PRO A 14 30.79 0.89 18.71
N ILE A 15 29.82 1.13 19.60
CA ILE A 15 28.42 0.69 19.39
C ILE A 15 27.74 1.58 18.34
N THR A 16 28.07 2.86 18.32
CA THR A 16 27.63 3.80 17.27
C THR A 16 28.08 3.32 15.88
N PHE A 17 29.36 2.92 15.73
CA PHE A 17 29.88 2.39 14.47
C PHE A 17 29.21 1.07 14.06
N LEU A 18 28.91 0.19 15.03
CA LEU A 18 28.16 -1.03 14.76
C LEU A 18 26.78 -0.70 14.17
N TRP A 19 26.06 0.25 14.77
CA TRP A 19 24.74 0.67 14.28
C TRP A 19 24.84 1.30 12.89
N VAL A 20 25.76 2.25 12.68
CA VAL A 20 26.01 2.85 11.35
C VAL A 20 26.35 1.77 10.32
N SER A 21 27.12 0.74 10.68
CA SER A 21 27.42 -0.37 9.76
C SER A 21 26.16 -1.15 9.38
N ILE A 22 25.25 -1.40 10.34
CA ILE A 22 23.95 -2.03 10.07
C ILE A 22 23.11 -1.16 9.13
N LEU A 23 23.06 0.16 9.36
CA LEU A 23 22.36 1.10 8.47
C LEU A 23 22.93 1.08 7.05
N ILE A 24 24.25 1.09 6.91
CA ILE A 24 24.93 1.02 5.60
C ILE A 24 24.67 -0.33 4.92
N LEU A 25 24.70 -1.44 5.66
CA LEU A 25 24.39 -2.77 5.12
C LEU A 25 22.93 -2.87 4.68
N ASN A 26 22.00 -2.32 5.46
CA ASN A 26 20.58 -2.26 5.09
C ASN A 26 20.40 -1.41 3.82
N LEU A 27 21.03 -0.25 3.76
CA LEU A 27 21.01 0.60 2.58
C LEU A 27 21.62 -0.11 1.35
N GLY A 28 22.76 -0.78 1.53
CA GLY A 28 23.40 -1.55 0.47
C GLY A 28 22.54 -2.73 0.01
N TYR A 29 21.87 -3.42 0.94
CA TYR A 29 20.90 -4.46 0.62
C TYR A 29 19.73 -3.90 -0.19
N LEU A 30 19.12 -2.81 0.26
CA LEU A 30 18.02 -2.15 -0.45
C LEU A 30 18.44 -1.69 -1.85
N LEU A 31 19.61 -1.08 -1.99
CA LEU A 31 20.14 -0.67 -3.31
C LEU A 31 20.49 -1.85 -4.22
N TYR A 32 20.78 -3.02 -3.64
CA TYR A 32 21.12 -4.23 -4.39
C TYR A 32 19.89 -5.03 -4.81
N THR A 33 18.87 -5.11 -3.94
CA THR A 33 17.67 -5.93 -4.16
C THR A 33 16.51 -5.15 -4.75
N LYS A 34 16.40 -3.86 -4.47
CA LYS A 34 15.31 -3.00 -4.93
C LYS A 34 15.81 -2.02 -5.97
N ARG A 35 14.99 -1.80 -7.01
CA ARG A 35 15.22 -0.74 -8.00
C ARG A 35 14.70 0.58 -7.45
N PHE A 36 15.62 1.33 -6.87
CA PHE A 36 15.37 2.57 -6.16
C PHE A 36 14.54 3.62 -6.97
N ASP A 37 14.66 3.59 -8.29
CA ASP A 37 13.94 4.44 -9.23
C ASP A 37 12.47 4.02 -9.48
N GLU A 38 12.07 2.81 -9.05
CA GLU A 38 10.71 2.26 -9.19
C GLU A 38 9.90 2.33 -7.89
N GLU A 39 10.55 2.57 -6.75
CA GLU A 39 9.89 2.59 -5.45
C GLU A 39 9.12 3.90 -5.22
N SER A 40 7.84 3.76 -4.87
CA SER A 40 7.04 4.84 -4.34
C SER A 40 7.31 5.02 -2.83
N PHE A 41 6.95 6.16 -2.25
CA PHE A 41 6.99 6.31 -0.80
C PHE A 41 6.17 5.21 -0.09
N TYR A 42 5.03 4.82 -0.68
CA TYR A 42 4.13 3.83 -0.10
C TYR A 42 4.72 2.42 -0.12
N SER A 43 5.26 1.97 -1.25
CA SER A 43 5.92 0.66 -1.37
C SER A 43 7.21 0.59 -0.53
N TRP A 44 7.94 1.71 -0.43
CA TRP A 44 9.08 1.80 0.47
C TRP A 44 8.67 1.66 1.94
N CYS A 45 7.58 2.31 2.31
CA CYS A 45 7.10 2.35 3.67
C CYS A 45 6.17 1.20 4.02
N GLU A 46 5.83 0.28 3.11
CA GLU A 46 4.77 -0.73 3.29
C GLU A 46 4.93 -1.48 4.63
N ASP A 47 6.13 -1.94 4.93
CA ASP A 47 6.47 -2.67 6.16
C ASP A 47 6.39 -1.83 7.44
N TYR A 48 6.59 -0.50 7.35
CA TYR A 48 6.71 0.41 8.50
C TYR A 48 5.52 1.38 8.68
N CYS A 49 4.80 1.65 7.60
CA CYS A 49 3.59 2.47 7.52
C CYS A 49 2.32 1.65 7.66
N GLY A 50 2.38 0.32 7.56
CA GLY A 50 1.24 -0.55 7.83
C GLY A 50 0.60 -0.27 9.20
N PHE A 51 -0.69 -0.61 9.35
CA PHE A 51 -1.44 -0.36 10.59
C PHE A 51 -0.79 -1.01 11.82
N THR A 52 -0.16 -2.17 11.61
CA THR A 52 0.59 -2.90 12.62
C THR A 52 1.98 -3.19 12.07
N VAL A 53 3.01 -2.73 12.77
CA VAL A 53 4.40 -3.10 12.45
C VAL A 53 4.72 -4.42 13.14
N SER A 54 5.33 -5.37 12.40
CA SER A 54 5.71 -6.65 12.97
C SER A 54 6.74 -6.47 14.10
N ALA A 55 6.60 -7.27 15.16
CA ALA A 55 7.54 -7.25 16.28
C ALA A 55 8.98 -7.58 15.83
N GLU A 56 9.13 -8.30 14.72
CA GLU A 56 10.40 -8.66 14.10
C GLU A 56 11.23 -7.45 13.66
N LEU A 57 10.57 -6.39 13.19
CA LEU A 57 11.25 -5.15 12.79
C LEU A 57 11.70 -4.32 14.00
N VAL A 58 10.91 -4.33 15.08
CA VAL A 58 11.13 -3.52 16.28
C VAL A 58 12.13 -4.17 17.25
N LEU A 59 12.18 -5.50 17.33
CA LEU A 59 13.00 -6.21 18.30
C LEU A 59 14.52 -5.95 18.14
N PRO A 60 15.12 -5.99 16.93
CA PRO A 60 16.53 -5.64 16.74
C PRO A 60 16.86 -4.24 17.24
N PHE A 61 15.94 -3.29 17.03
CA PHE A 61 16.06 -1.92 17.53
C PHE A 61 16.08 -1.90 19.06
N VAL A 62 15.14 -2.58 19.72
CA VAL A 62 15.14 -2.73 21.20
C VAL A 62 16.46 -3.30 21.70
N VAL A 63 16.95 -4.39 21.09
CA VAL A 63 18.21 -5.05 21.50
C VAL A 63 19.40 -4.09 21.39
N LEU A 64 19.52 -3.32 20.30
CA LEU A 64 20.59 -2.33 20.14
C LEU A 64 20.54 -1.26 21.24
N ILE A 65 19.36 -0.77 21.59
CA ILE A 65 19.19 0.23 22.66
C ILE A 65 19.57 -0.36 24.03
N PHE A 66 19.22 -1.62 24.29
CA PHE A 66 19.66 -2.32 25.49
C PHE A 66 21.17 -2.48 25.56
N ILE A 67 21.84 -2.76 24.43
CA ILE A 67 23.31 -2.80 24.36
C ILE A 67 23.91 -1.44 24.75
N PHE A 68 23.33 -0.33 24.27
CA PHE A 68 23.72 1.01 24.71
C PHE A 68 23.57 1.15 26.23
N ALA A 69 22.40 0.85 26.79
CA ALA A 69 22.14 0.97 28.22
C ALA A 69 23.13 0.16 29.07
N TYR A 70 23.42 -1.09 28.68
CA TYR A 70 24.31 -1.99 29.41
C TYR A 70 25.80 -1.63 29.26
N SER A 71 26.14 -0.80 28.27
CA SER A 71 27.50 -0.29 28.10
C SER A 71 27.81 0.95 28.96
N LEU A 72 26.78 1.62 29.49
CA LEU A 72 26.93 2.91 30.20
C LEU A 72 27.54 2.78 31.59
N PHE A 73 26.93 1.94 32.45
CA PHE A 73 27.24 1.88 33.89
C PHE A 73 27.87 0.55 34.33
N PRO A 74 27.35 -0.64 33.94
CA PRO A 74 27.86 -1.92 34.44
C PRO A 74 29.37 -2.06 34.29
N ARG A 75 29.91 -1.73 33.11
CA ARG A 75 31.34 -1.83 32.83
C ARG A 75 32.19 -0.99 33.77
N GLU A 76 31.83 0.26 34.02
CA GLU A 76 32.63 1.15 34.86
C GLU A 76 32.55 0.80 36.35
N HIS A 77 31.42 0.27 36.80
CA HIS A 77 31.30 -0.28 38.14
C HIS A 77 32.10 -1.58 38.30
N ASP A 78 32.13 -2.43 37.27
CA ASP A 78 32.87 -3.69 37.27
C ASP A 78 34.39 -3.48 37.21
N GLU A 79 34.83 -2.47 36.47
CA GLU A 79 36.24 -2.04 36.37
C GLU A 79 36.66 -1.09 37.50
N ALA A 80 35.73 -0.71 38.40
CA ALA A 80 35.93 0.27 39.46
C ALA A 80 36.39 1.66 38.99
N THR A 81 36.22 1.97 37.70
CA THR A 81 36.56 3.29 37.12
C THR A 81 35.53 4.36 37.49
N ILE A 82 34.32 3.97 37.91
CA ILE A 82 33.29 4.89 38.40
C ILE A 82 33.72 5.63 39.68
N ASP A 83 34.48 4.98 40.57
CA ASP A 83 34.94 5.62 41.81
C ASP A 83 35.94 6.75 41.53
N LEU A 84 36.74 6.60 40.46
CA LEU A 84 37.61 7.68 39.97
C LEU A 84 36.78 8.88 39.48
N LEU A 85 35.65 8.62 38.82
CA LEU A 85 34.73 9.68 38.40
C LEU A 85 34.06 10.37 39.60
N TYR A 86 33.71 9.61 40.63
CA TYR A 86 33.14 10.14 41.87
C TYR A 86 34.16 10.87 42.76
N ALA A 87 35.46 10.64 42.59
CA ALA A 87 36.52 11.37 43.28
C ALA A 87 36.80 12.75 42.66
N MET A 88 36.35 13.01 41.43
CA MET A 88 36.44 14.33 40.81
C MET A 88 35.46 15.33 41.47
N PRO A 89 35.68 16.65 41.36
CA PRO A 89 34.76 17.68 41.88
C PRO A 89 33.50 17.82 41.00
N ILE A 90 32.82 16.70 40.75
CA ILE A 90 31.59 16.58 39.96
C ILE A 90 30.62 15.77 40.80
N SER A 91 29.35 16.21 40.88
CA SER A 91 28.34 15.45 41.60
C SER A 91 28.07 14.09 40.93
N ARG A 92 27.75 13.06 41.73
CA ARG A 92 27.37 11.73 41.21
C ARG A 92 26.19 11.82 40.23
N ILE A 93 25.21 12.67 40.54
CA ILE A 93 24.08 13.00 39.64
C ILE A 93 24.58 13.58 38.32
N GLY A 94 25.58 14.48 38.35
CA GLY A 94 26.18 15.04 37.14
C GLY A 94 26.84 13.97 36.26
N VAL A 95 27.48 12.96 36.86
CA VAL A 95 28.04 11.82 36.12
C VAL A 95 26.93 10.97 35.50
N PHE A 96 25.90 10.62 36.27
CA PHE A 96 24.75 9.87 35.80
C PHE A 96 24.07 10.57 34.61
N LEU A 97 23.71 11.86 34.77
CA LEU A 97 23.06 12.63 33.72
C LEU A 97 23.93 12.76 32.47
N ALA A 98 25.25 12.99 32.61
CA ALA A 98 26.14 13.08 31.46
C ALA A 98 26.15 11.79 30.61
N LYS A 99 26.07 10.62 31.25
CA LYS A 99 25.97 9.32 30.58
C LYS A 99 24.64 9.13 29.86
N VAL A 100 23.53 9.41 30.54
CA VAL A 100 22.18 9.29 29.96
C VAL A 100 22.03 10.23 28.77
N PHE A 101 22.44 11.49 28.90
CA PHE A 101 22.40 12.44 27.79
C PHE A 101 23.29 12.03 26.63
N ALA A 102 24.48 11.45 26.88
CA ALA A 102 25.37 10.98 25.82
C ALA A 102 24.71 9.85 25.02
N ALA A 103 24.11 8.86 25.69
CA ALA A 103 23.38 7.78 25.00
C ALA A 103 22.18 8.30 24.22
N LEU A 104 21.32 9.13 24.83
CA LEU A 104 20.15 9.71 24.16
C LEU A 104 20.54 10.53 22.94
N SER A 105 21.57 11.36 23.05
CA SER A 105 22.01 12.21 21.94
C SER A 105 22.48 11.38 20.75
N ILE A 106 23.28 10.33 21.00
CA ILE A 106 23.74 9.43 19.93
C ILE A 106 22.56 8.70 19.30
N MET A 107 21.67 8.12 20.11
CA MET A 107 20.51 7.39 19.59
C MET A 107 19.60 8.30 18.77
N PHE A 108 19.31 9.51 19.24
CA PHE A 108 18.48 10.46 18.52
C PHE A 108 19.09 10.86 17.18
N VAL A 109 20.41 11.07 17.14
CA VAL A 109 21.12 11.34 15.88
C VAL A 109 21.04 10.14 14.93
N LEU A 110 21.24 8.92 15.42
CA LEU A 110 21.19 7.72 14.57
C LEU A 110 19.79 7.48 13.99
N ILE A 111 18.75 7.64 14.82
CA ILE A 111 17.35 7.52 14.38
C ILE A 111 17.00 8.62 13.39
N ALA A 112 17.41 9.87 13.66
CA ALA A 112 17.20 10.96 12.73
C ALA A 112 17.92 10.74 11.40
N VAL A 113 19.15 10.19 11.41
CA VAL A 113 19.88 9.83 10.19
C VAL A 113 19.13 8.77 9.41
N ASP A 114 18.65 7.70 10.05
CA ASP A 114 17.86 6.65 9.40
C ASP A 114 16.58 7.22 8.73
N HIS A 115 15.81 8.02 9.47
CA HIS A 115 14.62 8.70 8.96
C HIS A 115 14.90 9.77 7.89
N LEU A 116 16.12 10.31 7.82
CA LEU A 116 16.53 11.25 6.77
C LEU A 116 17.07 10.55 5.53
N LEU A 117 17.66 9.36 5.68
CA LEU A 117 18.20 8.59 4.55
C LEU A 117 17.06 8.18 3.59
N ASN A 118 15.96 7.65 4.11
CA ASN A 118 14.82 7.22 3.28
C ASN A 118 14.26 8.33 2.37
N PRO A 119 13.87 9.52 2.86
CA PRO A 119 13.39 10.60 2.01
C PRO A 119 14.50 11.23 1.15
N THR A 120 15.75 11.22 1.61
CA THR A 120 16.88 11.70 0.77
C THR A 120 17.06 10.80 -0.43
N LEU A 121 17.02 9.48 -0.22
CA LEU A 121 17.02 8.50 -1.29
C LEU A 121 15.82 8.79 -2.18
N LEU A 122 14.58 8.71 -1.68
CA LEU A 122 13.35 8.98 -2.46
C LEU A 122 13.38 10.30 -3.24
N GLY A 123 13.97 11.36 -2.69
CA GLY A 123 14.14 12.63 -3.39
C GLY A 123 15.14 12.61 -4.55
N LEU A 124 16.07 11.64 -4.58
CA LEU A 124 16.94 11.37 -5.72
C LEU A 124 16.21 10.59 -6.83
N ASN A 125 15.06 9.96 -6.54
CA ASN A 125 14.22 9.31 -7.54
C ASN A 125 13.38 10.36 -8.29
N ARG A 126 13.74 10.66 -9.54
CA ARG A 126 13.03 11.63 -10.39
C ARG A 126 11.77 11.06 -11.05
N SER A 127 11.62 9.74 -11.10
CA SER A 127 10.57 9.03 -11.85
C SER A 127 9.35 8.67 -11.00
N SER A 128 9.47 8.77 -9.68
CA SER A 128 8.35 8.60 -8.75
C SER A 128 7.37 9.77 -8.90
N MET A 129 6.25 9.55 -9.59
CA MET A 129 5.12 10.50 -9.64
C MET A 129 4.56 10.85 -8.24
N ASP A 130 4.92 10.06 -7.21
CA ASP A 130 4.62 10.29 -5.80
C ASP A 130 5.86 10.61 -4.95
N GLY A 131 6.94 11.14 -5.55
CA GLY A 131 8.15 11.64 -4.87
C GLY A 131 7.90 12.82 -3.91
N GLN A 132 6.64 13.04 -3.54
CA GLN A 132 6.24 13.95 -2.49
C GLN A 132 6.75 13.39 -1.16
N PHE A 133 7.67 14.12 -0.56
CA PHE A 133 7.95 14.00 0.85
C PHE A 133 6.64 14.17 1.62
N TYR A 134 6.26 13.18 2.43
CA TYR A 134 5.08 13.24 3.30
C TYR A 134 5.52 13.61 4.72
N PRO A 135 5.77 14.91 5.01
CA PRO A 135 6.19 15.35 6.34
C PRO A 135 5.16 14.95 7.42
N ASP A 136 3.89 14.93 7.05
CA ASP A 136 2.76 14.57 7.92
C ASP A 136 2.77 13.10 8.35
N VAL A 137 3.60 12.25 7.74
CA VAL A 137 3.82 10.85 8.13
C VAL A 137 5.21 10.71 8.76
N LEU A 138 6.24 11.19 8.07
CA LEU A 138 7.64 11.01 8.48
C LEU A 138 7.99 11.73 9.79
N ILE A 139 7.48 12.95 10.01
CA ILE A 139 7.77 13.69 11.24
C ILE A 139 7.14 13.00 12.45
N PRO A 140 5.84 12.62 12.43
CA PRO A 140 5.28 11.81 13.50
C PRO A 140 6.00 10.48 13.71
N MET A 141 6.40 9.75 12.66
CA MET A 141 7.18 8.52 12.80
C MET A 141 8.52 8.77 13.51
N LEU A 142 9.26 9.80 13.10
CA LEU A 142 10.50 10.19 13.77
C LEU A 142 10.26 10.52 15.25
N ILE A 143 9.23 11.31 15.57
CA ILE A 143 8.89 11.66 16.96
C ILE A 143 8.57 10.39 17.77
N ARG A 144 7.73 9.50 17.23
CA ARG A 144 7.37 8.22 17.83
C ARG A 144 8.60 7.39 18.17
N ASP A 145 9.51 7.24 17.21
CA ASP A 145 10.71 6.40 17.35
C ASP A 145 11.72 7.00 18.32
N LEU A 146 11.85 8.33 18.36
CA LEU A 146 12.66 9.03 19.36
C LEU A 146 12.10 8.81 20.78
N ILE A 147 10.78 8.91 20.96
CA ILE A 147 10.13 8.67 22.25
C ILE A 147 10.27 7.19 22.65
N PHE A 148 10.04 6.26 21.71
CA PHE A 148 10.24 4.84 21.92
C PHE A 148 11.67 4.55 22.37
N ALA A 149 12.66 5.12 21.69
CA ALA A 149 14.05 4.93 22.01
C ALA A 149 14.41 5.46 23.41
N TYR A 150 13.84 6.60 23.81
CA TYR A 150 13.93 7.10 25.18
C TYR A 150 13.34 6.12 26.21
N VAL A 151 12.13 5.61 25.96
CA VAL A 151 11.44 4.64 26.82
C VAL A 151 12.29 3.38 27.03
N VAL A 152 12.76 2.78 25.94
CA VAL A 152 13.58 1.56 25.96
C VAL A 152 14.90 1.80 26.67
N LEU A 153 15.56 2.94 26.45
CA LEU A 153 16.82 3.27 27.13
C LEU A 153 16.63 3.37 28.64
N CYS A 154 15.55 3.99 29.10
CA CYS A 154 15.27 4.15 30.53
C CYS A 154 15.04 2.80 31.22
N TYR A 155 14.25 1.91 30.61
CA TYR A 155 14.10 0.54 31.07
C TYR A 155 15.45 -0.21 31.06
N GLY A 156 16.22 -0.07 29.98
CA GLY A 156 17.55 -0.63 29.87
C GLY A 156 18.49 -0.17 30.99
N ILE A 157 18.49 1.11 31.36
CA ILE A 157 19.34 1.67 32.43
C ILE A 157 18.98 1.05 33.79
N LEU A 158 17.68 0.98 34.12
CA LEU A 158 17.22 0.34 35.35
C LEU A 158 17.62 -1.14 35.38
N LEU A 159 17.31 -1.86 34.30
CA LEU A 159 17.55 -3.30 34.21
C LEU A 159 19.04 -3.64 34.20
N SER A 160 19.88 -2.78 33.62
CA SER A 160 21.33 -2.96 33.59
C SER A 160 21.96 -3.05 34.98
N TRP A 161 21.34 -2.45 36.00
CA TRP A 161 21.77 -2.58 37.40
C TRP A 161 21.69 -4.02 37.89
N PHE A 162 20.64 -4.75 37.47
CA PHE A 162 20.45 -6.17 37.73
C PHE A 162 21.29 -7.08 36.82
N ARG A 163 22.07 -6.51 35.88
CA ARG A 163 22.90 -7.23 34.90
C ARG A 163 22.07 -8.26 34.14
N THR A 164 22.59 -9.48 33.95
CA THR A 164 21.89 -10.58 33.29
C THR A 164 20.48 -10.82 33.82
N ILE A 165 20.26 -10.70 35.13
CA ILE A 165 18.92 -10.90 35.73
C ILE A 165 17.93 -9.85 35.19
N GLY A 166 18.40 -8.62 34.93
CA GLY A 166 17.58 -7.59 34.32
C GLY A 166 17.11 -7.95 32.91
N LEU A 167 17.97 -8.56 32.09
CA LEU A 167 17.56 -9.07 30.76
C LEU A 167 16.51 -10.17 30.89
N ILE A 168 16.69 -11.11 31.84
CA ILE A 168 15.70 -12.17 32.10
C ILE A 168 14.36 -11.58 32.52
N LEU A 169 14.38 -10.58 33.41
CA LEU A 169 13.16 -9.89 33.84
C LEU A 169 12.46 -9.17 32.68
N PHE A 170 13.22 -8.55 31.77
CA PHE A 170 12.66 -7.93 30.58
C PHE A 170 11.99 -8.96 29.65
N ILE A 171 12.66 -10.08 29.43
CA ILE A 171 12.14 -11.21 28.65
C ILE A 171 10.82 -11.71 29.25
N VAL A 172 10.80 -11.98 30.55
CA VAL A 172 9.61 -12.44 31.26
C VAL A 172 8.50 -11.39 31.20
N TYR A 173 8.84 -10.10 31.29
CA TYR A 173 7.89 -9.01 31.11
C TYR A 173 7.28 -8.99 29.71
N VAL A 174 8.09 -9.06 28.66
CA VAL A 174 7.62 -9.09 27.27
C VAL A 174 6.71 -10.30 27.02
N ILE A 175 7.12 -11.49 27.46
CA ILE A 175 6.29 -12.70 27.31
C ILE A 175 5.00 -12.57 28.11
N GLY A 176 5.10 -12.12 29.36
CA GLY A 176 3.96 -11.97 30.25
C GLY A 176 2.93 -10.97 29.71
N ILE A 177 3.38 -9.88 29.08
CA ILE A 177 2.47 -8.89 28.51
C ILE A 177 1.83 -9.39 27.21
N SER A 178 2.56 -10.11 26.35
CA SER A 178 1.99 -10.75 25.15
C SER A 178 0.90 -11.76 25.51
N ILE A 179 1.15 -12.60 26.53
CA ILE A 179 0.16 -13.56 27.04
C ILE A 179 -1.04 -12.82 27.66
N ALA A 180 -0.80 -11.74 28.40
CA ALA A 180 -1.88 -10.98 29.01
C ALA A 180 -2.75 -10.26 27.96
N GLU A 181 -2.17 -9.80 26.86
CA GLU A 181 -2.90 -9.15 25.76
C GLU A 181 -3.83 -10.13 25.03
N SER A 182 -3.44 -11.40 24.88
CA SER A 182 -4.32 -12.43 24.30
C SER A 182 -5.53 -12.77 25.19
N VAL A 183 -5.43 -12.51 26.50
CA VAL A 183 -6.50 -12.77 27.47
C VAL A 183 -7.34 -11.52 27.77
N PHE A 184 -6.73 -10.34 27.74
CA PHE A 184 -7.34 -9.09 28.17
C PHE A 184 -7.16 -8.00 27.10
N SER A 185 -8.26 -7.60 26.45
CA SER A 185 -8.27 -6.60 25.37
C SER A 185 -7.71 -5.22 25.75
N ASN A 186 -7.68 -4.88 27.04
CA ASN A 186 -7.21 -3.57 27.52
C ASN A 186 -5.73 -3.54 27.93
N VAL A 187 -5.01 -4.68 27.87
CA VAL A 187 -3.60 -4.75 28.31
C VAL A 187 -2.62 -4.25 27.25
N GLY A 188 -3.05 -4.14 25.99
CA GLY A 188 -2.22 -3.64 24.88
C GLY A 188 -1.61 -2.25 25.11
N ALA A 189 -2.21 -1.42 25.98
CA ALA A 189 -1.66 -0.11 26.37
C ALA A 189 -0.33 -0.20 27.15
N PHE A 190 0.05 -1.37 27.65
CA PHE A 190 1.32 -1.64 28.33
C PHE A 190 2.28 -2.49 27.51
N ASN A 191 1.86 -2.96 26.34
CA ASN A 191 2.75 -3.67 25.42
C ASN A 191 3.65 -2.64 24.73
N LEU A 192 4.96 -2.78 24.91
CA LEU A 192 5.94 -1.89 24.31
C LEU A 192 5.84 -1.85 22.77
N PHE A 193 5.43 -2.94 22.11
CA PHE A 193 5.35 -3.01 20.65
C PHE A 193 4.19 -2.20 20.05
N THR A 194 3.12 -1.94 20.82
CA THR A 194 1.98 -1.15 20.33
C THR A 194 2.33 0.32 20.08
N PHE A 195 3.53 0.77 20.49
CA PHE A 195 4.10 2.05 20.06
C PHE A 195 4.14 2.22 18.55
N HIS A 196 4.32 1.11 17.82
CA HIS A 196 4.47 1.13 16.36
C HIS A 196 3.16 0.85 15.63
N ASN A 197 2.04 0.75 16.33
CA ASN A 197 0.74 0.74 15.68
C ASN A 197 0.48 2.12 15.09
N ASN A 198 0.23 2.16 13.79
CA ASN A 198 0.04 3.40 13.06
C ASN A 198 -1.45 3.66 12.89
N ASP A 199 -1.92 4.74 13.51
CA ASP A 199 -3.27 5.26 13.28
C ASP A 199 -3.21 6.46 12.34
N TYR A 200 -4.02 6.47 11.28
CA TYR A 200 -4.05 7.56 10.31
C TYR A 200 -5.34 8.37 10.41
N PHE A 201 -5.23 9.69 10.41
CA PHE A 201 -6.36 10.59 10.22
C PHE A 201 -6.19 11.35 8.90
N GLY A 202 -6.85 10.86 7.86
CA GLY A 202 -6.59 11.30 6.49
C GLY A 202 -5.22 10.80 6.00
N LYS A 203 -4.35 11.73 5.60
CA LYS A 203 -2.98 11.42 5.14
C LYS A 203 -1.91 11.53 6.23
N GLY A 204 -2.27 12.06 7.40
CA GLY A 204 -1.34 12.29 8.51
C GLY A 204 -1.31 11.10 9.45
N LEU A 205 -0.12 10.72 9.90
CA LEU A 205 0.05 9.75 10.97
C LEU A 205 -0.30 10.44 12.30
N VAL A 206 -1.24 9.85 13.05
CA VAL A 206 -1.62 10.30 14.38
C VAL A 206 -0.94 9.43 15.41
N LEU A 207 -0.21 10.07 16.32
CA LEU A 207 0.43 9.36 17.42
C LEU A 207 -0.61 8.95 18.46
N ASN A 208 -0.60 7.67 18.83
CA ASN A 208 -1.45 7.14 19.88
C ASN A 208 -0.95 7.58 21.27
N TRP A 209 -1.27 8.82 21.65
CA TRP A 209 -0.84 9.42 22.91
C TRP A 209 -1.36 8.67 24.14
N SER A 210 -2.51 7.99 24.04
CA SER A 210 -3.03 7.13 25.11
C SER A 210 -2.10 5.98 25.44
N THR A 211 -1.37 5.44 24.47
CA THR A 211 -0.34 4.41 24.69
C THR A 211 1.01 5.05 25.06
N ILE A 212 1.39 6.13 24.38
CA ILE A 212 2.72 6.75 24.56
C ILE A 212 2.90 7.32 25.98
N VAL A 213 1.91 8.06 26.50
CA VAL A 213 2.03 8.79 27.77
C VAL A 213 2.28 7.85 28.97
N PRO A 214 1.53 6.76 29.17
CA PRO A 214 1.79 5.80 30.25
C PRO A 214 3.22 5.24 30.22
N HIS A 215 3.72 4.88 29.04
CA HIS A 215 5.08 4.36 28.88
C HIS A 215 6.15 5.41 29.16
N VAL A 216 5.96 6.67 28.75
CA VAL A 216 6.88 7.77 29.08
C VAL A 216 6.94 8.01 30.59
N ILE A 217 5.80 7.96 31.29
CA ILE A 217 5.73 8.10 32.75
C ILE A 217 6.46 6.93 33.44
N ALA A 218 6.17 5.70 33.02
CA ALA A 218 6.79 4.50 33.56
C ALA A 218 8.31 4.47 33.30
N ALA A 219 8.74 4.82 32.09
CA ALA A 219 10.15 4.96 31.72
C ALA A 219 10.86 6.02 32.55
N THR A 220 10.27 7.20 32.71
CA THR A 220 10.87 8.29 33.52
C THR A 220 10.99 7.88 34.98
N THR A 221 9.99 7.17 35.51
CA THR A 221 10.06 6.59 36.87
C THR A 221 11.18 5.56 36.97
N ALA A 222 11.32 4.67 35.98
CA ALA A 222 12.39 3.69 35.90
C ALA A 222 13.77 4.36 35.81
N LEU A 223 13.90 5.47 35.08
CA LEU A 223 15.14 6.24 34.98
C LEU A 223 15.54 6.85 36.32
N VAL A 224 14.58 7.44 37.05
CA VAL A 224 14.82 7.97 38.41
C VAL A 224 15.23 6.86 39.36
N ALA A 225 14.52 5.73 39.36
CA ALA A 225 14.86 4.56 40.18
C ALA A 225 16.26 4.02 39.84
N GLY A 226 16.56 3.87 38.56
CA GLY A 226 17.88 3.45 38.07
C GLY A 226 18.97 4.43 38.49
N GLY A 227 18.72 5.74 38.40
CA GLY A 227 19.62 6.78 38.90
C GLY A 227 19.89 6.67 40.38
N LEU A 228 18.85 6.51 41.21
CA LEU A 228 19.00 6.32 42.65
C LEU A 228 19.81 5.05 42.98
N LEU A 229 19.58 3.96 42.25
CA LEU A 229 20.35 2.72 42.43
C LEU A 229 21.82 2.91 42.05
N TRP A 230 22.11 3.43 40.87
CA TRP A 230 23.49 3.59 40.38
C TRP A 230 24.30 4.64 41.16
N ILE A 231 23.68 5.75 41.57
CA ILE A 231 24.36 6.81 42.35
C ILE A 231 24.77 6.32 43.74
N ASN A 232 23.93 5.49 44.37
CA ASN A 232 24.16 4.97 45.72
C ASN A 232 24.94 3.66 45.75
N THR A 233 25.23 3.07 44.59
CA THR A 233 26.05 1.86 44.50
C THR A 233 27.52 2.28 44.46
N ASP A 234 28.29 2.02 45.51
CA ASP A 234 29.75 2.15 45.44
C ASP A 234 30.34 1.04 44.55
N SER A 235 31.47 1.28 43.89
CA SER A 235 32.10 0.21 43.12
C SER A 235 32.45 -0.94 44.07
N LYS A 236 32.08 -2.17 43.71
CA LYS A 236 32.51 -3.32 44.49
C LYS A 236 34.03 -3.41 44.36
N LYS A 237 34.77 -3.01 45.40
CA LYS A 237 36.13 -3.54 45.63
C LYS A 237 36.03 -5.04 45.37
N GLN A 238 36.88 -5.58 44.50
CA GLN A 238 37.00 -7.01 44.21
C GLN A 238 37.22 -7.79 45.51
N GLN A 239 36.17 -7.98 46.30
CA GLN A 239 36.15 -8.95 47.36
C GLN A 239 36.07 -10.26 46.59
N LYS A 240 37.20 -10.96 46.60
CA LYS A 240 37.42 -12.30 46.04
C LYS A 240 36.45 -13.32 46.66
N THR A 241 35.14 -13.14 46.57
CA THR A 241 34.17 -14.21 46.73
C THR A 241 34.24 -15.01 45.43
N LYS A 242 35.26 -15.86 45.40
CA LYS A 242 35.60 -16.86 44.39
C LYS A 242 34.59 -18.01 44.40
N LEU A 243 33.30 -17.71 44.44
CA LEU A 243 32.23 -18.69 44.35
C LEU A 243 31.59 -18.56 42.98
N ASN A 244 32.13 -19.33 42.03
CA ASN A 244 31.53 -19.98 40.84
C ASN A 244 30.22 -19.44 40.20
N SER A 245 29.84 -18.17 40.37
CA SER A 245 28.60 -17.64 39.79
C SER A 245 28.68 -17.47 38.28
N LYS A 246 29.89 -17.39 37.71
CA LYS A 246 30.10 -17.37 36.25
C LYS A 246 29.61 -18.66 35.58
N TRP A 247 29.71 -19.80 36.25
CA TRP A 247 29.23 -21.08 35.72
C TRP A 247 27.70 -21.22 35.79
N ILE A 248 27.02 -20.45 36.64
CA ILE A 248 25.55 -20.46 36.72
C ILE A 248 24.97 -19.37 35.80
N SER A 249 25.58 -18.18 35.73
CA SER A 249 25.03 -17.08 34.94
C SER A 249 25.09 -17.31 33.43
N ILE A 250 26.12 -17.98 32.92
CA ILE A 250 26.25 -18.28 31.47
C ILE A 250 25.12 -19.22 31.00
N PRO A 251 24.92 -20.41 31.58
CA PRO A 251 23.82 -21.28 31.17
C PRO A 251 22.45 -20.64 31.46
N LEU A 252 22.27 -19.86 32.52
CA LEU A 252 21.01 -19.13 32.74
C LEU A 252 20.75 -18.08 31.66
N SER A 253 21.79 -17.39 31.18
CA SER A 253 21.68 -16.42 30.07
C SER A 253 21.35 -17.13 28.76
N ILE A 254 22.02 -18.25 28.49
CA ILE A 254 21.78 -19.07 27.30
C ILE A 254 20.38 -19.65 27.34
N ILE A 255 19.93 -20.19 28.48
CA ILE A 255 18.57 -20.69 28.67
C ILE A 255 17.58 -19.56 28.49
N ALA A 256 17.76 -18.40 29.13
CA ALA A 256 16.85 -17.27 28.95
C ALA A 256 16.83 -16.75 27.51
N PHE A 257 17.96 -16.74 26.82
CA PHE A 257 18.04 -16.39 25.39
C PHE A 257 17.33 -17.44 24.53
N ILE A 258 17.54 -18.74 24.78
CA ILE A 258 16.86 -19.83 24.07
C ILE A 258 15.36 -19.86 24.41
N THR A 259 14.96 -19.51 25.63
CA THR A 259 13.55 -19.41 26.03
C THR A 259 12.90 -18.18 25.42
N LEU A 260 13.58 -17.03 25.39
CA LEU A 260 13.08 -15.85 24.67
C LEU A 260 12.98 -16.15 23.18
N PHE A 261 14.06 -16.65 22.57
CA PHE A 261 14.09 -17.00 21.16
C PHE A 261 13.04 -18.06 20.86
N GLY A 262 12.92 -19.08 21.71
CA GLY A 262 11.94 -20.16 21.62
C GLY A 262 10.51 -19.66 21.75
N VAL A 263 10.21 -18.79 22.70
CA VAL A 263 8.88 -18.18 22.88
C VAL A 263 8.59 -17.20 21.76
N ILE A 264 9.54 -16.40 21.30
CA ILE A 264 9.36 -15.56 20.10
C ILE A 264 9.09 -16.44 18.88
N THR A 265 9.88 -17.49 18.65
CA THR A 265 9.61 -18.43 17.54
C THR A 265 8.34 -19.25 17.73
N ALA A 266 7.88 -19.43 18.97
CA ALA A 266 6.64 -20.13 19.27
C ALA A 266 5.44 -19.19 19.17
N ASP A 267 5.55 -17.91 19.53
CA ASP A 267 4.57 -16.85 19.27
C ASP A 267 4.53 -16.52 17.78
N LEU A 268 5.64 -16.65 17.05
CA LEU A 268 5.63 -16.64 15.59
C LEU A 268 4.91 -17.88 15.02
N LYS A 269 4.79 -18.97 15.79
CA LYS A 269 4.01 -20.17 15.45
C LYS A 269 2.65 -20.27 16.14
N LEU A 270 2.31 -19.35 17.04
CA LEU A 270 1.07 -19.34 17.84
C LEU A 270 0.25 -18.07 17.55
N GLY A 271 0.89 -16.98 17.10
CA GLY A 271 0.28 -15.96 16.26
C GLY A 271 -0.23 -16.53 14.94
N ASP A 272 0.31 -17.70 14.54
CA ASP A 272 -0.29 -18.57 13.52
C ASP A 272 -1.66 -19.16 13.91
N SER A 273 -2.07 -19.05 15.19
CA SER A 273 -3.35 -19.58 15.66
C SER A 273 -4.52 -18.59 15.54
N ALA A 274 -4.27 -17.36 15.10
CA ALA A 274 -5.30 -16.49 14.57
C ALA A 274 -5.42 -16.76 13.05
N ASP A 275 -5.91 -17.96 12.71
CA ASP A 275 -6.24 -18.34 11.33
C ASP A 275 -5.11 -18.04 10.32
N THR A 276 -3.83 -18.32 10.64
CA THR A 276 -2.80 -18.23 9.60
C THR A 276 -2.95 -19.40 8.68
N THR A 277 -3.67 -19.09 7.63
CA THR A 277 -3.46 -19.59 6.30
C THR A 277 -1.99 -19.93 6.06
N GLN A 278 -1.67 -21.22 6.14
CA GLN A 278 -0.34 -21.72 5.82
C GLN A 278 0.01 -21.24 4.40
N LEU A 279 1.01 -20.36 4.27
CA LEU A 279 1.40 -19.87 2.95
C LEU A 279 2.14 -20.96 2.18
N VAL A 280 1.73 -21.16 0.93
CA VAL A 280 2.37 -22.07 -0.02
C VAL A 280 3.03 -21.23 -1.10
N ALA A 281 4.32 -21.48 -1.33
CA ALA A 281 5.04 -20.92 -2.46
C ALA A 281 5.22 -22.00 -3.53
N ARG A 282 4.94 -21.65 -4.80
CA ARG A 282 5.19 -22.50 -5.96
C ARG A 282 5.91 -21.70 -7.04
N GLU A 283 6.91 -22.32 -7.65
CA GLU A 283 7.68 -21.73 -8.75
C GLU A 283 7.35 -22.49 -10.04
N THR A 284 7.25 -21.74 -11.14
CA THR A 284 7.15 -22.22 -12.51
C THR A 284 8.34 -21.67 -13.31
N ASP A 285 8.38 -21.87 -14.64
CA ASP A 285 9.48 -21.36 -15.45
C ASP A 285 9.50 -19.82 -15.47
N HIS A 286 8.32 -19.18 -15.47
CA HIS A 286 8.19 -17.73 -15.58
C HIS A 286 7.61 -17.04 -14.33
N TYR A 287 7.09 -17.78 -13.36
CA TYR A 287 6.45 -17.20 -12.17
C TYR A 287 6.96 -17.78 -10.85
N ARG A 288 6.80 -16.98 -9.78
CA ARG A 288 6.77 -17.43 -8.39
C ARG A 288 5.45 -17.01 -7.75
N PHE A 289 4.60 -17.97 -7.43
CA PHE A 289 3.34 -17.76 -6.74
C PHE A 289 3.49 -17.91 -5.23
N VAL A 290 2.80 -17.06 -4.48
CA VAL A 290 2.57 -17.21 -3.03
C VAL A 290 1.07 -17.14 -2.80
N TYR A 291 0.50 -18.10 -2.09
CA TYR A 291 -0.95 -18.19 -1.85
C TYR A 291 -1.24 -18.90 -0.53
N ASN A 292 -2.48 -18.78 -0.03
CA ASN A 292 -2.90 -19.47 1.17
C ASN A 292 -3.25 -20.94 0.88
N ASP A 293 -2.82 -21.91 1.71
CA ASP A 293 -3.05 -23.35 1.45
C ASP A 293 -4.53 -23.72 1.28
N HIS A 294 -5.44 -23.05 2.00
CA HIS A 294 -6.88 -23.26 1.85
C HIS A 294 -7.44 -22.80 0.48
N GLU A 295 -6.72 -21.93 -0.24
CA GLU A 295 -7.03 -21.48 -1.61
C GLU A 295 -6.35 -22.34 -2.69
N SER A 296 -5.62 -23.39 -2.29
CA SER A 296 -4.89 -24.29 -3.21
C SER A 296 -5.79 -24.89 -4.30
N ALA A 297 -7.08 -25.12 -3.99
CA ALA A 297 -8.05 -25.62 -4.97
C ALA A 297 -8.30 -24.66 -6.16
N ILE A 298 -8.08 -23.36 -5.97
CA ILE A 298 -8.21 -22.32 -7.00
C ILE A 298 -6.84 -21.98 -7.58
N ALA A 299 -5.83 -21.82 -6.70
CA ALA A 299 -4.51 -21.39 -7.09
C ALA A 299 -3.79 -22.42 -7.97
N VAL A 300 -3.90 -23.72 -7.66
CA VAL A 300 -3.15 -24.74 -8.40
C VAL A 300 -3.57 -24.82 -9.88
N PRO A 301 -4.85 -24.89 -10.24
CA PRO A 301 -5.26 -24.84 -11.65
C PRO A 301 -4.79 -23.59 -12.39
N LEU A 302 -4.84 -22.42 -11.74
CA LEU A 302 -4.36 -21.16 -12.30
C LEU A 302 -2.84 -21.22 -12.56
N ILE A 303 -2.07 -21.74 -11.61
CA ILE A 303 -0.61 -21.90 -11.70
C ILE A 303 -0.22 -22.86 -12.83
N GLU A 304 -0.95 -23.96 -13.00
CA GLU A 304 -0.69 -24.95 -14.06
C GLU A 304 -0.83 -24.37 -15.48
N GLN A 305 -1.66 -23.33 -15.63
CA GLN A 305 -1.93 -22.67 -16.91
C GLN A 305 -1.07 -21.42 -17.14
N ALA A 306 -0.48 -20.84 -16.08
CA ALA A 306 0.19 -19.55 -16.10
C ALA A 306 1.34 -19.43 -17.12
N ASP A 307 2.20 -20.45 -17.22
CA ASP A 307 3.34 -20.42 -18.16
C ASP A 307 2.89 -20.49 -19.63
N ALA A 308 1.80 -21.21 -19.91
CA ALA A 308 1.23 -21.27 -21.26
C ALA A 308 0.63 -19.92 -21.67
N ASP A 309 -0.08 -19.26 -20.76
CA ASP A 309 -0.64 -17.93 -20.98
C ASP A 309 0.47 -16.87 -21.13
N TYR A 310 1.50 -16.94 -20.29
CA TYR A 310 2.70 -16.09 -20.41
C TYR A 310 3.34 -16.21 -21.78
N GLN A 311 3.58 -17.43 -22.27
CA GLN A 311 4.16 -17.65 -23.59
C GLN A 311 3.25 -17.15 -24.70
N ALA A 312 1.94 -17.33 -24.56
CA ALA A 312 0.98 -16.83 -25.54
C ALA A 312 0.97 -15.28 -25.58
N ILE A 313 1.00 -14.60 -24.43
CA ILE A 313 1.14 -13.15 -24.33
C ILE A 313 2.47 -12.69 -24.95
N ALA A 314 3.58 -13.31 -24.56
CA ALA A 314 4.92 -13.00 -25.05
C ALA A 314 5.00 -13.11 -26.58
N ASN A 315 4.45 -14.19 -27.14
CA ASN A 315 4.39 -14.42 -28.58
C ASN A 315 3.49 -13.40 -29.28
N TYR A 316 2.32 -13.10 -28.71
CA TYR A 316 1.36 -12.16 -29.30
C TYR A 316 1.92 -10.74 -29.36
N LEU A 317 2.60 -10.31 -28.30
CA LEU A 317 3.27 -9.01 -28.24
C LEU A 317 4.62 -8.99 -28.95
N GLY A 318 5.16 -10.15 -29.35
CA GLY A 318 6.51 -10.26 -29.88
C GLY A 318 7.54 -9.64 -28.94
N VAL A 319 7.42 -9.92 -27.64
CA VAL A 319 8.31 -9.36 -26.62
C VAL A 319 9.73 -9.90 -26.80
N THR A 320 10.71 -9.09 -26.42
CA THR A 320 12.13 -9.47 -26.45
C THR A 320 12.67 -9.75 -25.05
N SER A 321 11.96 -9.25 -24.03
CA SER A 321 12.24 -9.48 -22.62
C SER A 321 11.53 -10.74 -22.11
N ASP A 322 12.19 -11.43 -21.17
CA ASP A 322 11.66 -12.61 -20.49
C ASP A 322 11.65 -12.34 -18.97
N PRO A 323 10.73 -11.49 -18.47
CA PRO A 323 10.65 -11.17 -17.06
C PRO A 323 10.14 -12.35 -16.23
N TYR A 324 10.90 -12.73 -15.19
CA TYR A 324 10.38 -13.60 -14.12
C TYR A 324 9.45 -12.81 -13.19
N ILE A 325 8.20 -13.28 -13.04
CA ILE A 325 7.10 -12.56 -12.37
C ILE A 325 6.84 -13.13 -10.96
N GLN A 326 6.73 -12.27 -9.96
CA GLN A 326 6.32 -12.65 -8.61
C GLN A 326 4.84 -12.39 -8.43
N THR A 327 4.05 -13.41 -8.13
CA THR A 327 2.61 -13.29 -8.00
C THR A 327 2.17 -13.61 -6.58
N ASP A 328 1.64 -12.61 -5.88
CA ASP A 328 1.05 -12.74 -4.55
C ASP A 328 -0.48 -12.86 -4.69
N LEU A 329 -0.98 -14.04 -4.36
CA LEU A 329 -2.40 -14.39 -4.37
C LEU A 329 -3.04 -14.30 -2.96
N THR A 330 -2.31 -13.80 -1.97
CA THR A 330 -2.77 -13.69 -0.58
C THR A 330 -3.47 -12.36 -0.29
N ASP A 331 -3.31 -11.39 -1.20
CA ASP A 331 -3.70 -10.01 -1.00
C ASP A 331 -5.21 -9.82 -1.27
N LYS A 332 -5.90 -9.14 -0.35
CA LYS A 332 -7.32 -8.78 -0.52
C LYS A 332 -7.44 -7.34 -0.97
N LEU A 333 -7.47 -7.15 -2.28
CA LEU A 333 -7.56 -5.83 -2.89
C LEU A 333 -9.00 -5.30 -2.83
N SER A 334 -9.23 -4.19 -2.13
CA SER A 334 -10.58 -3.64 -1.94
C SER A 334 -11.18 -2.98 -3.19
N HIS A 335 -10.36 -2.71 -4.21
CA HIS A 335 -10.73 -1.86 -5.35
C HIS A 335 -10.31 -2.41 -6.72
N ALA A 336 -9.65 -3.57 -6.79
CA ALA A 336 -9.24 -4.19 -8.03
C ALA A 336 -9.19 -5.71 -7.86
N ALA A 337 -9.33 -6.47 -8.94
CA ALA A 337 -9.13 -7.92 -8.90
C ALA A 337 -7.63 -8.30 -8.94
N GLY A 338 -6.83 -7.44 -9.55
CA GLY A 338 -5.38 -7.56 -9.65
C GLY A 338 -4.70 -6.20 -9.62
N LEU A 339 -3.39 -6.21 -9.39
CA LEU A 339 -2.51 -5.06 -9.48
C LEU A 339 -1.10 -5.52 -9.86
N ALA A 340 -0.65 -5.13 -11.05
CA ALA A 340 0.73 -5.29 -11.47
C ALA A 340 1.58 -4.07 -11.11
N THR A 341 2.75 -4.32 -10.53
CA THR A 341 3.82 -3.34 -10.32
C THR A 341 5.14 -3.94 -10.80
N TRP A 342 5.65 -3.43 -11.91
CA TRP A 342 6.88 -3.91 -12.56
C TRP A 342 6.87 -5.40 -12.91
N LYS A 343 7.43 -6.27 -12.06
CA LYS A 343 7.46 -7.74 -12.21
C LYS A 343 6.72 -8.44 -11.08
N THR A 344 5.92 -7.71 -10.33
CA THR A 344 5.12 -8.23 -9.22
C THR A 344 3.65 -8.06 -9.55
N ILE A 345 2.87 -9.12 -9.36
CA ILE A 345 1.42 -9.12 -9.47
C ILE A 345 0.86 -9.39 -8.07
N LYS A 346 -0.11 -8.59 -7.64
CA LYS A 346 -0.95 -8.86 -6.48
C LYS A 346 -2.34 -9.15 -6.99
N MET A 347 -3.00 -10.20 -6.52
CA MET A 347 -4.29 -10.61 -7.06
C MET A 347 -5.17 -11.25 -5.97
N ASP A 348 -6.45 -10.91 -5.97
CA ASP A 348 -7.45 -11.49 -5.07
C ASP A 348 -8.13 -12.69 -5.74
N LEU A 349 -8.03 -13.88 -5.13
CA LEU A 349 -8.63 -15.10 -5.66
C LEU A 349 -10.13 -15.18 -5.33
N LYS A 350 -10.97 -15.28 -6.36
CA LYS A 350 -12.43 -15.46 -6.19
C LYS A 350 -12.86 -16.93 -6.42
N ILE A 351 -13.86 -17.41 -5.68
CA ILE A 351 -14.49 -18.75 -5.82
C ILE A 351 -15.93 -18.61 -6.36
N PRO A 352 -16.41 -19.50 -7.26
CA PRO A 352 -15.72 -20.28 -8.31
C PRO A 352 -16.02 -19.68 -9.69
N ASP A 353 -15.10 -19.79 -10.64
CA ASP A 353 -15.17 -18.91 -11.79
C ASP A 353 -14.72 -19.56 -13.11
N ASP A 354 -15.56 -19.35 -14.12
CA ASP A 354 -15.52 -19.70 -15.54
C ASP A 354 -14.34 -19.06 -16.31
N GLY A 355 -13.20 -18.82 -15.66
CA GLY A 355 -11.97 -18.31 -16.26
C GLY A 355 -11.58 -16.87 -15.89
N PHE A 356 -12.34 -16.12 -15.10
CA PHE A 356 -11.97 -14.75 -14.71
C PHE A 356 -10.66 -14.65 -13.91
N ASN A 357 -10.34 -15.57 -12.99
CA ASN A 357 -9.03 -15.56 -12.31
C ASN A 357 -7.87 -15.72 -13.32
N GLN A 358 -8.04 -16.57 -14.34
CA GLN A 358 -7.08 -16.73 -15.41
C GLN A 358 -6.98 -15.47 -16.27
N HIS A 359 -8.12 -14.86 -16.61
CA HIS A 359 -8.19 -13.60 -17.32
C HIS A 359 -7.48 -12.47 -16.57
N VAL A 360 -7.72 -12.32 -15.26
CA VAL A 360 -7.05 -11.32 -14.41
C VAL A 360 -5.54 -11.56 -14.38
N LEU A 361 -5.08 -12.80 -14.20
CA LEU A 361 -3.64 -13.09 -14.25
C LEU A 361 -3.03 -12.71 -15.62
N ALA A 362 -3.71 -13.04 -16.72
CA ALA A 362 -3.27 -12.67 -18.06
C ALA A 362 -3.23 -11.15 -18.24
N HIS A 363 -4.25 -10.43 -17.77
CA HIS A 363 -4.32 -8.95 -17.78
C HIS A 363 -3.15 -8.33 -17.04
N GLU A 364 -2.92 -8.74 -15.79
CA GLU A 364 -1.81 -8.22 -14.98
C GLU A 364 -0.44 -8.59 -15.57
N SER A 365 -0.33 -9.75 -16.22
CA SER A 365 0.91 -10.15 -16.91
C SER A 365 1.20 -9.26 -18.12
N VAL A 366 0.18 -8.81 -18.84
CA VAL A 366 0.36 -7.82 -19.92
C VAL A 366 0.90 -6.50 -19.35
N HIS A 367 0.45 -6.06 -18.19
CA HIS A 367 1.02 -4.86 -17.54
C HIS A 367 2.51 -5.02 -17.19
N VAL A 368 2.95 -6.22 -16.77
CA VAL A 368 4.37 -6.51 -16.58
C VAL A 368 5.14 -6.33 -17.90
N PHE A 369 4.66 -6.92 -19.00
CA PHE A 369 5.30 -6.76 -20.31
C PHE A 369 5.27 -5.32 -20.83
N GLN A 370 4.18 -4.58 -20.60
CA GLN A 370 4.10 -3.15 -20.90
C GLN A 370 5.20 -2.37 -20.20
N GLY A 371 5.43 -2.65 -18.90
CA GLY A 371 6.47 -2.00 -18.11
C GLY A 371 7.88 -2.30 -18.64
N VAL A 372 8.16 -3.57 -18.97
CA VAL A 372 9.49 -4.00 -19.39
C VAL A 372 9.81 -3.62 -20.84
N GLU A 373 8.90 -3.88 -21.79
CA GLU A 373 9.14 -3.61 -23.23
C GLU A 373 9.14 -2.11 -23.55
N SER A 374 8.44 -1.29 -22.77
CA SER A 374 8.48 0.17 -22.93
C SER A 374 9.62 0.84 -22.17
N GLU A 375 10.49 0.07 -21.50
CA GLU A 375 11.51 0.60 -20.59
C GLU A 375 10.94 1.65 -19.62
N ARG A 376 9.72 1.40 -19.12
CA ARG A 376 8.92 2.30 -18.27
C ARG A 376 8.41 3.59 -18.90
N ALA A 377 8.68 3.86 -20.18
CA ALA A 377 8.20 5.06 -20.85
C ALA A 377 6.66 5.19 -20.80
N MET A 378 5.95 4.06 -20.84
CA MET A 378 4.49 4.06 -20.68
C MET A 378 4.05 4.58 -19.31
N MET A 379 4.75 4.22 -18.23
CA MET A 379 4.44 4.67 -16.87
C MET A 379 4.82 6.13 -16.66
N GLU A 380 5.95 6.58 -17.21
CA GLU A 380 6.33 8.01 -17.18
C GLU A 380 5.28 8.87 -17.91
N ALA A 381 4.65 8.32 -18.95
CA ALA A 381 3.57 8.95 -19.70
C ALA A 381 2.16 8.56 -19.23
N ARG A 382 1.97 8.02 -18.01
CA ARG A 382 0.70 7.45 -17.51
C ARG A 382 -0.52 8.36 -17.73
N GLY A 383 -0.36 9.67 -17.58
CA GLY A 383 -1.44 10.64 -17.82
C GLY A 383 -2.01 10.61 -19.24
N HIS A 384 -1.26 10.09 -20.21
CA HIS A 384 -1.59 9.98 -21.62
C HIS A 384 -1.74 8.55 -22.13
N THR A 385 -1.21 7.57 -21.40
CA THR A 385 -1.19 6.16 -21.80
C THR A 385 -2.15 5.30 -21.00
N LYS A 386 -2.76 5.78 -19.90
CA LYS A 386 -3.61 4.94 -19.05
C LYS A 386 -4.70 4.18 -19.82
N PHE A 387 -5.43 4.84 -20.72
CA PHE A 387 -6.44 4.14 -21.52
C PHE A 387 -5.85 2.99 -22.34
N PHE A 388 -4.68 3.20 -22.94
CA PHE A 388 -4.01 2.15 -23.71
C PHE A 388 -3.42 1.08 -22.81
N SER A 389 -2.84 1.44 -21.66
CA SER A 389 -2.26 0.46 -20.73
C SER A 389 -3.33 -0.52 -20.23
N GLU A 390 -4.44 0.00 -19.69
CA GLU A 390 -5.56 -0.82 -19.21
C GLU A 390 -6.25 -1.55 -20.37
N GLY A 391 -6.49 -0.85 -21.48
CA GLY A 391 -7.20 -1.41 -22.62
C GLY A 391 -6.43 -2.46 -23.41
N MET A 392 -5.12 -2.28 -23.59
CA MET A 392 -4.26 -3.28 -24.21
C MET A 392 -4.17 -4.53 -23.34
N ALA A 393 -4.09 -4.36 -22.01
CA ALA A 393 -4.10 -5.49 -21.09
C ALA A 393 -5.40 -6.29 -21.22
N ASP A 394 -6.54 -5.62 -21.20
CA ASP A 394 -7.86 -6.23 -21.36
C ASP A 394 -8.02 -6.92 -22.74
N TYR A 395 -7.64 -6.23 -23.83
CA TYR A 395 -7.70 -6.76 -25.20
C TYR A 395 -6.86 -8.03 -25.38
N VAL A 396 -5.62 -8.03 -24.88
CA VAL A 396 -4.71 -9.17 -25.00
C VAL A 396 -5.17 -10.31 -24.08
N ALA A 397 -5.55 -10.00 -22.83
CA ALA A 397 -6.06 -10.99 -21.89
C ALA A 397 -7.28 -11.70 -22.46
N GLN A 398 -8.24 -10.99 -23.05
CA GLN A 398 -9.42 -11.60 -23.67
C GLN A 398 -9.10 -12.53 -24.84
N ARG A 399 -7.95 -12.35 -25.48
CA ARG A 399 -7.51 -13.19 -26.60
C ARG A 399 -6.78 -14.45 -26.14
N ILE A 400 -6.12 -14.39 -24.99
CA ILE A 400 -5.34 -15.50 -24.41
C ILE A 400 -6.16 -16.31 -23.42
N ALA A 401 -6.85 -15.63 -22.50
CA ALA A 401 -7.75 -16.18 -21.50
C ALA A 401 -9.13 -15.50 -21.63
N PRO A 402 -9.97 -15.96 -22.58
CA PRO A 402 -11.27 -15.32 -22.86
C PRO A 402 -12.22 -15.39 -21.67
N TYR A 403 -12.82 -14.25 -21.34
CA TYR A 403 -13.89 -14.13 -20.36
C TYR A 403 -15.11 -13.41 -20.96
N ASP A 404 -15.82 -14.12 -21.84
CA ASP A 404 -16.84 -13.55 -22.72
C ASP A 404 -18.05 -12.94 -21.98
N ALA A 405 -18.36 -13.43 -20.77
CA ALA A 405 -19.53 -13.02 -20.00
C ALA A 405 -19.61 -11.51 -19.74
N VAL A 406 -18.45 -10.87 -19.53
CA VAL A 406 -18.36 -9.45 -19.18
C VAL A 406 -17.86 -8.59 -20.35
N LYS A 407 -17.10 -9.19 -21.28
CA LYS A 407 -16.52 -8.49 -22.44
C LYS A 407 -17.59 -7.78 -23.28
N GLU A 408 -18.60 -8.51 -23.74
CA GLU A 408 -19.63 -7.97 -24.65
C GLU A 408 -20.38 -6.80 -23.99
N ILE A 409 -20.73 -6.95 -22.72
CA ILE A 409 -21.43 -5.91 -21.95
C ILE A 409 -20.56 -4.67 -21.85
N ASN A 410 -19.28 -4.84 -21.48
CA ASN A 410 -18.34 -3.75 -21.35
C ASN A 410 -18.16 -3.01 -22.68
N GLU A 411 -17.85 -3.72 -23.79
CA GLU A 411 -17.68 -3.15 -25.14
C GLU A 411 -18.89 -2.33 -25.56
N THR A 412 -20.08 -2.87 -25.33
CA THR A 412 -21.35 -2.20 -25.65
C THR A 412 -21.48 -0.94 -24.80
N VAL A 413 -21.26 -1.02 -23.47
CA VAL A 413 -21.27 0.13 -22.53
C VAL A 413 -20.30 1.24 -22.97
N GLY A 414 -19.08 0.88 -23.37
CA GLY A 414 -18.09 1.82 -23.89
C GLY A 414 -18.56 2.50 -25.17
N ALA A 415 -19.18 1.75 -26.09
CA ALA A 415 -19.66 2.24 -27.37
C ALA A 415 -20.80 3.25 -27.27
N ALA A 416 -21.84 3.01 -26.45
CA ALA A 416 -22.85 4.06 -26.27
C ALA A 416 -22.41 5.17 -25.34
N SER A 417 -21.50 4.94 -24.39
CA SER A 417 -20.84 6.04 -23.66
C SER A 417 -20.12 6.97 -24.64
N TRP A 418 -19.39 6.40 -25.60
CA TRP A 418 -18.74 7.15 -26.68
C TRP A 418 -19.75 7.99 -27.48
N LYS A 419 -20.86 7.37 -27.91
CA LYS A 419 -21.90 8.03 -28.72
C LYS A 419 -22.63 9.14 -27.96
N ILE A 420 -23.18 8.82 -26.79
CA ILE A 420 -24.05 9.69 -26.00
C ILE A 420 -23.25 10.85 -25.41
N GLN A 421 -22.07 10.54 -24.85
CA GLN A 421 -21.25 11.53 -24.16
C GLN A 421 -20.27 12.24 -25.10
N LYS A 422 -20.27 11.87 -26.39
CA LYS A 422 -19.43 12.42 -27.46
C LYS A 422 -17.94 12.40 -27.09
N ILE A 423 -17.49 11.27 -26.56
CA ILE A 423 -16.11 11.08 -26.10
C ILE A 423 -15.19 11.04 -27.32
N ARG A 424 -14.10 11.81 -27.27
CA ARG A 424 -13.11 11.89 -28.35
C ARG A 424 -11.79 11.30 -27.89
N PHE A 425 -10.91 11.01 -28.85
CA PHE A 425 -9.55 10.58 -28.56
C PHE A 425 -8.81 11.57 -27.64
N ASP A 426 -8.96 12.88 -27.89
CA ASP A 426 -8.37 13.94 -27.06
C ASP A 426 -8.81 13.88 -25.58
N ASP A 427 -9.97 13.29 -25.31
CA ASP A 427 -10.47 13.15 -23.95
C ASP A 427 -9.77 11.97 -23.24
N ILE A 428 -9.59 10.81 -23.90
CA ILE A 428 -8.98 9.61 -23.29
C ILE A 428 -7.46 9.69 -23.13
N VAL A 429 -6.77 10.47 -23.96
CA VAL A 429 -5.32 10.74 -23.83
C VAL A 429 -5.00 11.79 -22.76
N ASN A 430 -6.00 12.30 -22.04
CA ASN A 430 -5.80 13.17 -20.88
C ASN A 430 -6.59 12.62 -19.71
N PHE A 431 -6.03 11.61 -19.03
CA PHE A 431 -6.73 10.87 -18.00
C PHE A 431 -7.25 11.77 -16.86
N ALA A 432 -6.46 12.77 -16.44
CA ALA A 432 -6.88 13.73 -15.41
C ALA A 432 -8.12 14.54 -15.85
N SER A 433 -8.19 14.95 -17.12
CA SER A 433 -9.42 15.58 -17.64
C SER A 433 -10.54 14.57 -17.81
N PHE A 434 -10.23 13.31 -18.16
CA PHE A 434 -11.20 12.26 -18.41
C PHE A 434 -11.97 11.90 -17.13
N GLU A 435 -11.27 11.56 -16.04
CA GLU A 435 -11.87 11.15 -14.77
C GLU A 435 -12.73 12.27 -14.14
N THR A 436 -12.42 13.53 -14.45
CA THR A 436 -13.25 14.66 -13.99
C THR A 436 -14.56 14.78 -14.75
N ARG A 437 -14.72 14.16 -15.93
CA ARG A 437 -15.89 14.33 -16.80
C ARG A 437 -16.72 13.06 -16.91
N PHE A 438 -16.06 11.92 -16.93
CA PHE A 438 -16.63 10.62 -17.30
C PHE A 438 -16.35 9.58 -16.21
N ASN A 439 -16.97 8.40 -16.33
CA ASN A 439 -16.61 7.28 -15.48
C ASN A 439 -15.17 6.82 -15.80
N PRO A 440 -14.22 6.84 -14.83
CA PRO A 440 -12.86 6.38 -15.06
C PRO A 440 -12.77 4.93 -15.53
N GLU A 441 -13.74 4.06 -15.24
CA GLU A 441 -13.73 2.67 -15.71
C GLU A 441 -13.89 2.54 -17.23
N LEU A 442 -14.43 3.57 -17.91
CA LEU A 442 -14.56 3.55 -19.36
C LEU A 442 -13.21 3.49 -20.08
N VAL A 443 -12.10 3.80 -19.40
CA VAL A 443 -10.76 3.71 -20.00
C VAL A 443 -10.38 2.28 -20.37
N TYR A 444 -10.87 1.27 -19.62
CA TYR A 444 -10.66 -0.15 -19.93
C TYR A 444 -11.29 -0.48 -21.28
N THR A 445 -12.60 -0.31 -21.39
CA THR A 445 -13.33 -0.64 -22.61
C THR A 445 -12.89 0.21 -23.81
N MET A 446 -12.77 1.53 -23.64
CA MET A 446 -12.38 2.41 -24.73
C MET A 446 -10.97 2.11 -25.22
N GLY A 447 -10.07 1.79 -24.29
CA GLY A 447 -8.73 1.36 -24.61
C GLY A 447 -8.68 -0.01 -25.28
N SER A 448 -9.52 -0.95 -24.88
CA SER A 448 -9.60 -2.30 -25.46
C SER A 448 -10.02 -2.23 -26.92
N LEU A 449 -11.13 -1.53 -27.22
CA LEU A 449 -11.58 -1.27 -28.58
C LEU A 449 -10.60 -0.41 -29.40
N TRP A 450 -9.85 0.49 -28.76
CA TRP A 450 -8.80 1.26 -29.46
C TRP A 450 -7.57 0.40 -29.77
N SER A 451 -7.21 -0.52 -28.88
CA SER A 451 -6.13 -1.49 -29.10
C SER A 451 -6.49 -2.46 -30.22
N GLU A 452 -7.74 -2.91 -30.29
CA GLU A 452 -8.26 -3.65 -31.43
C GLU A 452 -8.19 -2.82 -32.72
N ALA A 453 -8.62 -1.56 -32.69
CA ALA A 453 -8.54 -0.67 -33.84
C ALA A 453 -7.10 -0.49 -34.34
N LEU A 454 -6.16 -0.40 -33.43
CA LEU A 454 -4.73 -0.30 -33.71
C LEU A 454 -4.22 -1.56 -34.40
N VAL A 455 -4.55 -2.74 -33.87
CA VAL A 455 -4.22 -4.04 -34.49
C VAL A 455 -4.84 -4.17 -35.89
N ASN A 456 -6.13 -3.86 -36.03
CA ASN A 456 -6.83 -3.93 -37.32
C ASN A 456 -6.26 -2.97 -38.37
N THR A 457 -5.66 -1.86 -37.95
CA THR A 457 -5.11 -0.84 -38.86
C THR A 457 -3.64 -1.09 -39.21
N CYS A 458 -2.84 -1.51 -38.22
CA CYS A 458 -1.39 -1.50 -38.31
C CYS A 458 -0.74 -2.89 -38.17
N GLY A 459 -1.53 -3.95 -37.95
CA GLY A 459 -1.10 -5.35 -37.95
C GLY A 459 -1.03 -5.97 -36.56
N GLU A 460 -0.89 -7.30 -36.52
CA GLU A 460 -0.99 -8.09 -35.27
C GLU A 460 0.16 -7.82 -34.28
N SER A 461 1.37 -7.55 -34.75
CA SER A 461 2.54 -7.26 -33.89
C SER A 461 2.56 -5.86 -33.30
N VAL A 462 1.65 -4.97 -33.74
CA VAL A 462 1.77 -3.53 -33.51
C VAL A 462 1.79 -3.15 -32.03
N LEU A 463 1.12 -3.92 -31.16
CA LEU A 463 1.03 -3.59 -29.74
C LEU A 463 2.42 -3.61 -29.08
N GLY A 464 3.22 -4.64 -29.33
CA GLY A 464 4.60 -4.68 -28.86
C GLY A 464 5.49 -3.65 -29.54
N ASP A 465 5.28 -3.39 -30.83
CA ASP A 465 6.02 -2.35 -31.56
C ASP A 465 5.76 -0.95 -30.97
N VAL A 466 4.53 -0.69 -30.53
CA VAL A 466 4.17 0.53 -29.79
C VAL A 466 4.93 0.62 -28.46
N LEU A 467 4.98 -0.46 -27.67
CA LEU A 467 5.73 -0.47 -26.40
C LEU A 467 7.20 -0.09 -26.62
N ARG A 468 7.87 -0.77 -27.55
CA ARG A 468 9.26 -0.50 -27.90
C ARG A 468 9.47 0.90 -28.48
N SER A 469 8.52 1.38 -29.27
CA SER A 469 8.53 2.74 -29.81
C SER A 469 8.43 3.81 -28.72
N MET A 470 7.69 3.58 -27.64
CA MET A 470 7.66 4.47 -26.48
C MET A 470 8.99 4.47 -25.73
N GLY A 471 9.62 3.28 -25.60
CA GLY A 471 10.84 3.06 -24.83
C GLY A 471 12.16 3.40 -25.55
N ARG A 472 12.12 3.83 -26.82
CA ARG A 472 13.34 4.10 -27.58
C ARG A 472 14.19 5.22 -26.99
N ASP A 473 15.51 5.09 -27.08
CA ASP A 473 16.49 6.04 -26.50
C ASP A 473 16.28 7.50 -26.95
N ASP A 474 15.79 7.71 -28.17
CA ASP A 474 15.57 9.03 -28.76
C ASP A 474 14.11 9.53 -28.65
N ALA A 475 13.26 8.87 -27.86
CA ALA A 475 11.88 9.27 -27.64
C ALA A 475 11.81 10.69 -27.03
N PRO A 476 11.07 11.63 -27.64
CA PRO A 476 10.90 12.95 -27.06
C PRO A 476 10.11 12.89 -25.74
N ARG A 477 10.60 13.58 -24.71
CA ARG A 477 9.96 13.60 -23.38
C ARG A 477 9.05 14.80 -23.20
N GLY A 478 8.03 14.66 -22.34
CA GLY A 478 7.13 15.75 -21.96
C GLY A 478 6.20 16.23 -23.08
N LEU A 479 5.95 15.37 -24.07
CA LEU A 479 4.95 15.64 -25.11
C LEU A 479 3.54 15.61 -24.52
N SER A 480 2.66 16.48 -25.02
CA SER A 480 1.23 16.41 -24.71
C SER A 480 0.59 15.17 -25.33
N GLY A 481 -0.44 14.60 -24.69
CA GLY A 481 -1.06 13.32 -25.08
C GLY A 481 -1.23 13.05 -26.57
N LYS A 482 -1.92 13.91 -27.34
CA LYS A 482 -2.09 13.66 -28.79
C LYS A 482 -0.75 13.64 -29.54
N VAL A 483 0.16 14.57 -29.23
CA VAL A 483 1.48 14.66 -29.87
C VAL A 483 2.36 13.47 -29.50
N PHE A 484 2.28 13.01 -28.25
CA PHE A 484 2.94 11.77 -27.79
C PHE A 484 2.50 10.59 -28.66
N TRP A 485 1.19 10.37 -28.83
CA TRP A 485 0.66 9.27 -29.64
C TRP A 485 0.99 9.39 -31.12
N GLN A 486 1.03 10.60 -31.68
CA GLN A 486 1.46 10.81 -33.06
C GLN A 486 2.93 10.40 -33.26
N ASP A 487 3.82 10.85 -32.37
CA ASP A 487 5.24 10.50 -32.43
C ASP A 487 5.49 8.99 -32.26
N THR A 488 4.83 8.37 -31.28
CA THR A 488 4.95 6.91 -31.03
C THR A 488 4.51 6.09 -32.25
N LEU A 489 3.36 6.41 -32.84
CA LEU A 489 2.83 5.66 -33.98
C LEU A 489 3.59 5.94 -35.29
N GLN A 490 4.02 7.18 -35.52
CA GLN A 490 4.79 7.52 -36.72
C GLN A 490 6.12 6.77 -36.80
N HIS A 491 6.79 6.56 -35.66
CA HIS A 491 8.03 5.81 -35.61
C HIS A 491 7.89 4.36 -36.11
N ILE A 492 6.72 3.74 -35.92
CA ILE A 492 6.41 2.39 -36.39
C ILE A 492 5.62 2.40 -37.72
N ASN A 493 5.63 3.52 -38.45
CA ASN A 493 4.91 3.71 -39.71
C ASN A 493 3.38 3.49 -39.60
N CYS A 494 2.79 3.82 -38.45
CA CYS A 494 1.35 3.75 -38.19
C CYS A 494 0.78 5.18 -38.06
N GLU A 495 -0.38 5.44 -38.67
CA GLU A 495 -1.00 6.76 -38.69
C GLU A 495 -2.13 6.87 -37.65
N LEU A 496 -1.99 7.76 -36.68
CA LEU A 496 -2.96 7.93 -35.58
C LEU A 496 -4.38 8.22 -36.07
N GLU A 497 -4.54 9.03 -37.11
CA GLU A 497 -5.87 9.38 -37.64
C GLU A 497 -6.57 8.19 -38.30
N SER A 498 -5.80 7.26 -38.90
CA SER A 498 -6.33 6.00 -39.43
C SER A 498 -6.80 5.08 -38.31
N VAL A 499 -6.01 4.95 -37.24
CA VAL A 499 -6.39 4.18 -36.04
C VAL A 499 -7.66 4.76 -35.41
N ASN A 500 -7.74 6.08 -35.25
CA ASN A 500 -8.93 6.75 -34.71
C ASN A 500 -10.16 6.65 -35.64
N ALA A 501 -9.98 6.51 -36.95
CA ALA A 501 -11.07 6.21 -37.87
C ALA A 501 -11.58 4.77 -37.70
N SER A 502 -10.66 3.80 -37.61
CA SER A 502 -10.97 2.39 -37.32
C SER A 502 -11.69 2.24 -35.98
N TRP A 503 -11.21 2.93 -34.94
CA TRP A 503 -11.82 2.91 -33.61
C TRP A 503 -13.26 3.40 -33.60
N ARG A 504 -13.55 4.49 -34.33
CA ARG A 504 -14.93 4.99 -34.49
C ARG A 504 -15.82 4.01 -35.26
N ALA A 505 -15.27 3.29 -36.24
CA ALA A 505 -16.00 2.27 -36.97
C ALA A 505 -16.34 1.06 -36.07
N LEU A 506 -15.38 0.59 -35.27
CA LEU A 506 -15.61 -0.48 -34.28
C LEU A 506 -16.66 -0.06 -33.24
N MET A 507 -16.56 1.15 -32.69
CA MET A 507 -17.58 1.67 -31.77
C MET A 507 -18.98 1.70 -32.40
N GLN A 508 -19.10 2.13 -33.66
CA GLN A 508 -20.39 2.11 -34.35
C GLN A 508 -20.88 0.68 -34.62
N GLN A 509 -19.99 -0.24 -34.99
CA GLN A 509 -20.32 -1.66 -35.17
C GLN A 509 -20.84 -2.30 -33.88
N GLN A 510 -20.23 -1.99 -32.73
CA GLN A 510 -20.70 -2.47 -31.42
C GLN A 510 -22.12 -1.98 -31.13
N LEU A 511 -22.45 -0.74 -31.46
CA LEU A 511 -23.81 -0.19 -31.32
C LEU A 511 -24.82 -0.84 -32.26
N ASP A 512 -24.40 -1.19 -33.47
CA ASP A 512 -25.30 -1.74 -34.49
C ASP A 512 -25.62 -3.23 -34.22
N ASN A 513 -24.72 -3.94 -33.54
CA ASN A 513 -24.80 -5.39 -33.33
C ASN A 513 -25.36 -5.82 -31.97
N HIS A 514 -25.30 -4.94 -30.96
CA HIS A 514 -25.60 -5.32 -29.57
C HIS A 514 -26.79 -4.56 -28.98
N ASP A 515 -27.32 -5.14 -27.90
CA ASP A 515 -28.43 -4.58 -27.14
C ASP A 515 -27.99 -3.28 -26.44
N THR A 516 -28.76 -2.20 -26.63
CA THR A 516 -28.46 -0.87 -26.12
C THR A 516 -29.43 -0.43 -25.03
N ARG A 517 -30.20 -1.37 -24.44
CA ARG A 517 -31.21 -1.09 -23.40
C ARG A 517 -30.65 -0.29 -22.23
N TRP A 518 -29.40 -0.55 -21.85
CA TRP A 518 -28.64 0.13 -20.80
C TRP A 518 -28.43 1.64 -21.03
N ALA A 519 -28.59 2.12 -22.28
CA ALA A 519 -28.55 3.54 -22.62
C ALA A 519 -29.81 4.26 -22.08
N THR A 520 -29.68 4.81 -20.88
CA THR A 520 -30.79 5.42 -20.14
C THR A 520 -30.59 6.92 -20.01
N GLU A 521 -31.66 7.69 -20.22
CA GLU A 521 -31.75 9.10 -19.87
C GLU A 521 -32.41 9.26 -18.50
N PHE A 522 -31.80 10.05 -17.63
CA PHE A 522 -32.33 10.33 -16.29
C PHE A 522 -32.93 11.73 -16.25
N SER A 523 -34.19 11.82 -15.81
CA SER A 523 -34.95 13.06 -15.74
C SER A 523 -35.67 13.21 -14.40
N GLU A 524 -36.16 14.41 -14.11
CA GLU A 524 -37.02 14.68 -12.93
C GLU A 524 -36.37 14.28 -11.59
N ILE A 525 -35.07 14.56 -11.44
CA ILE A 525 -34.31 14.24 -10.24
C ILE A 525 -34.75 15.15 -9.09
N THR A 526 -35.25 14.55 -8.03
CA THR A 526 -35.71 15.23 -6.81
C THR A 526 -34.94 14.72 -5.60
N PHE A 527 -34.65 15.64 -4.67
CA PHE A 527 -33.93 15.35 -3.43
C PHE A 527 -34.82 15.71 -2.26
N THR A 528 -35.20 14.72 -1.46
CA THR A 528 -36.14 14.88 -0.33
C THR A 528 -35.43 14.53 0.96
N PRO A 529 -35.30 15.46 1.93
CA PRO A 529 -34.71 15.14 3.23
C PRO A 529 -35.59 14.14 3.98
N SER A 530 -34.95 13.21 4.70
CA SER A 530 -35.66 12.34 5.64
C SER A 530 -36.01 13.12 6.92
N ASP A 531 -37.08 12.71 7.60
CA ASP A 531 -37.53 13.31 8.87
C ASP A 531 -36.43 13.30 9.96
N ASP A 532 -35.49 12.35 9.89
CA ASP A 532 -34.37 12.20 10.83
C ASP A 532 -33.20 13.18 10.58
N GLY A 533 -33.17 13.86 9.43
CA GLY A 533 -32.06 14.74 9.01
C GLY A 533 -30.71 14.02 8.77
N GLN A 534 -30.66 12.70 8.95
CA GLN A 534 -29.47 11.88 8.75
C GLN A 534 -29.39 11.32 7.32
N ARG A 535 -30.50 11.34 6.60
CA ARG A 535 -30.61 10.83 5.23
C ARG A 535 -31.37 11.78 4.33
N PHE A 536 -31.16 11.64 3.03
CA PHE A 536 -32.07 12.16 2.01
C PHE A 536 -32.30 11.09 0.95
N VAL A 537 -33.47 11.16 0.35
CA VAL A 537 -33.93 10.27 -0.72
C VAL A 537 -33.75 11.00 -2.05
N VAL A 538 -33.14 10.33 -3.02
CA VAL A 538 -33.04 10.80 -4.40
C VAL A 538 -34.03 10.00 -5.23
N GLN A 539 -35.04 10.65 -5.79
CA GLN A 539 -35.96 10.02 -6.74
C GLN A 539 -35.73 10.58 -8.13
N LEU A 540 -35.78 9.73 -9.15
CA LEU A 540 -35.64 10.13 -10.54
C LEU A 540 -36.49 9.26 -11.46
N ILE A 541 -36.68 9.72 -12.69
CA ILE A 541 -37.32 8.95 -13.76
C ILE A 541 -36.26 8.53 -14.79
N ALA A 542 -36.07 7.23 -14.92
CA ALA A 542 -35.24 6.59 -15.93
C ALA A 542 -36.06 6.27 -17.18
N LYS A 543 -35.66 6.80 -18.33
CA LYS A 543 -36.32 6.61 -19.65
C LYS A 543 -35.31 6.07 -20.67
N PRO A 544 -35.74 5.36 -21.73
CA PRO A 544 -34.85 5.01 -22.83
C PRO A 544 -34.18 6.26 -23.40
N HIS A 545 -32.89 6.17 -23.74
CA HIS A 545 -32.24 7.27 -24.43
C HIS A 545 -32.85 7.45 -25.84
N PRO A 546 -33.03 8.69 -26.35
CA PRO A 546 -33.68 8.91 -27.65
C PRO A 546 -33.02 8.20 -28.84
N ASP A 547 -31.69 8.08 -28.81
CA ASP A 547 -30.92 7.36 -29.84
C ASP A 547 -31.04 5.82 -29.72
N PHE A 548 -31.56 5.32 -28.59
CA PHE A 548 -31.66 3.89 -28.25
C PHE A 548 -33.04 3.59 -27.61
N PRO A 549 -34.14 3.62 -28.37
CA PRO A 549 -35.52 3.64 -27.83
C PRO A 549 -36.03 2.28 -27.33
N GLN A 550 -35.17 1.45 -26.74
CA GLN A 550 -35.55 0.14 -26.22
C GLN A 550 -36.19 0.27 -24.82
N ALA A 551 -37.18 -0.56 -24.51
CA ALA A 551 -37.94 -0.47 -23.27
C ALA A 551 -37.06 -0.66 -22.02
N VAL A 552 -37.29 0.15 -20.99
CA VAL A 552 -36.56 0.08 -19.71
C VAL A 552 -37.21 -0.89 -18.71
N SER A 553 -38.36 -1.48 -19.04
CA SER A 553 -39.12 -2.38 -18.16
C SER A 553 -38.38 -3.65 -17.73
N ASP A 554 -37.29 -4.01 -18.41
CA ASP A 554 -36.58 -5.27 -18.17
C ASP A 554 -35.47 -5.15 -17.12
N TYR A 555 -35.27 -3.98 -16.52
CA TYR A 555 -34.30 -3.81 -15.44
C TYR A 555 -34.74 -4.50 -14.16
N THR A 556 -33.79 -5.17 -13.51
CA THR A 556 -33.98 -5.78 -12.20
C THR A 556 -33.71 -4.77 -11.08
N ALA A 557 -34.21 -5.05 -9.89
CA ALA A 557 -33.87 -4.28 -8.70
C ALA A 557 -32.34 -4.28 -8.50
N GLY A 558 -31.77 -3.10 -8.25
CA GLY A 558 -30.32 -2.92 -8.12
C GLY A 558 -29.56 -2.69 -9.42
N ALA A 559 -30.25 -2.58 -10.57
CA ALA A 559 -29.62 -2.22 -11.84
C ALA A 559 -29.18 -0.75 -11.93
N PHE A 560 -29.62 0.11 -11.01
CA PHE A 560 -29.31 1.54 -11.03
C PHE A 560 -28.30 1.89 -9.94
N ASP A 561 -27.34 2.73 -10.28
CA ASP A 561 -26.28 3.16 -9.37
C ASP A 561 -26.22 4.68 -9.27
N LEU A 562 -26.03 5.18 -8.05
CA LEU A 562 -25.72 6.57 -7.74
C LEU A 562 -24.31 6.62 -7.16
N ARG A 563 -23.40 7.27 -7.89
CA ARG A 563 -22.02 7.53 -7.46
C ARG A 563 -21.92 8.94 -6.90
N ILE A 564 -21.36 9.09 -5.72
CA ILE A 564 -21.17 10.40 -5.07
C ILE A 564 -19.68 10.64 -4.82
N ALA A 565 -19.17 11.76 -5.34
CA ALA A 565 -17.83 12.26 -5.07
C ALA A 565 -17.90 13.52 -4.21
N SER A 566 -17.14 13.55 -3.12
CA SER A 566 -16.94 14.77 -2.33
C SER A 566 -16.13 15.78 -3.14
N GLN A 567 -16.53 17.06 -3.15
CA GLN A 567 -15.72 18.12 -3.76
C GLN A 567 -14.45 18.44 -2.95
N SER A 568 -14.33 17.95 -1.71
CA SER A 568 -13.08 18.08 -0.97
C SER A 568 -12.03 17.16 -1.60
N GLN A 569 -11.12 17.73 -2.38
CA GLN A 569 -9.91 17.08 -2.93
C GLN A 569 -9.05 16.35 -1.87
N PHE A 570 -9.39 16.48 -0.59
CA PHE A 570 -8.64 15.98 0.55
C PHE A 570 -8.91 14.52 0.93
N SER A 571 -9.95 13.86 0.39
CA SER A 571 -10.14 12.42 0.58
C SER A 571 -10.37 11.73 -0.76
N LYS A 572 -9.32 11.08 -1.30
CA LYS A 572 -9.46 9.93 -2.21
C LYS A 572 -10.06 8.70 -1.47
N SER A 573 -10.94 8.92 -0.49
CA SER A 573 -11.82 7.86 -0.01
C SER A 573 -12.69 7.53 -1.21
N GLY A 574 -12.59 6.29 -1.73
CA GLY A 574 -13.22 5.87 -2.98
C GLY A 574 -14.65 6.38 -3.14
N ASP A 575 -15.03 6.65 -4.38
CA ASP A 575 -16.37 7.15 -4.67
C ASP A 575 -17.43 6.24 -4.09
N TYR A 576 -18.46 6.84 -3.49
CA TYR A 576 -19.48 6.09 -2.80
C TYR A 576 -20.56 5.65 -3.78
N TYR A 577 -20.73 4.33 -3.93
CA TYR A 577 -21.75 3.72 -4.79
C TYR A 577 -22.98 3.34 -3.97
N ILE A 578 -24.15 3.74 -4.47
CA ILE A 578 -25.44 3.47 -3.84
C ILE A 578 -26.33 2.81 -4.89
N ARG A 579 -26.83 1.61 -4.58
CA ARG A 579 -27.79 0.92 -5.45
C ARG A 579 -29.19 1.51 -5.28
N GLY A 580 -29.86 1.74 -6.40
CA GLY A 580 -31.23 2.24 -6.47
C GLY A 580 -32.26 1.12 -6.42
N ASN A 581 -33.43 1.45 -5.88
CA ASN A 581 -34.63 0.60 -5.87
C ASN A 581 -35.64 1.13 -6.89
N ILE A 582 -36.22 0.24 -7.68
CA ILE A 582 -37.34 0.58 -8.56
C ILE A 582 -38.60 0.65 -7.68
N VAL A 583 -39.25 1.82 -7.63
CA VAL A 583 -40.43 2.07 -6.78
C VAL A 583 -41.74 2.17 -7.57
N ASP A 584 -41.66 2.44 -8.89
CA ASP A 584 -42.79 2.38 -9.81
C ASP A 584 -42.29 1.90 -11.18
N ASP A 585 -42.88 0.79 -11.65
CA ASP A 585 -42.62 0.13 -12.94
C ASP A 585 -43.87 0.08 -13.83
N SER A 586 -44.93 0.81 -13.48
CA SER A 586 -46.22 0.77 -14.18
C SER A 586 -46.15 1.28 -15.63
N ASN A 587 -45.13 2.08 -15.95
CA ASN A 587 -44.86 2.56 -17.30
C ASN A 587 -43.66 1.83 -17.92
N PRO A 588 -43.83 1.04 -18.98
CA PRO A 588 -42.73 0.28 -19.58
C PRO A 588 -41.63 1.16 -20.22
N ASN A 589 -41.92 2.45 -20.45
CA ASN A 589 -40.99 3.43 -21.01
C ASN A 589 -40.45 4.41 -19.96
N ALA A 590 -40.79 4.24 -18.68
CA ALA A 590 -40.32 5.11 -17.62
C ALA A 590 -40.34 4.38 -16.26
N LEU A 591 -39.18 4.21 -15.62
CA LEU A 591 -39.08 3.68 -14.27
C LEU A 591 -38.84 4.81 -13.27
N VAL A 592 -39.51 4.76 -12.12
CA VAL A 592 -39.18 5.62 -10.99
C VAL A 592 -38.18 4.88 -10.09
N VAL A 593 -37.01 5.49 -9.92
CA VAL A 593 -35.89 4.90 -9.17
C VAL A 593 -35.61 5.76 -7.94
N GLU A 594 -35.42 5.09 -6.81
CA GLU A 594 -35.15 5.71 -5.52
C GLU A 594 -33.78 5.29 -4.96
N PHE A 595 -33.00 6.25 -4.47
CA PHE A 595 -31.75 6.04 -3.75
C PHE A 595 -31.82 6.63 -2.35
N THR A 596 -31.27 5.93 -1.36
CA THR A 596 -31.14 6.44 0.01
C THR A 596 -29.69 6.86 0.28
N VAL A 597 -29.47 8.14 0.58
CA VAL A 597 -28.13 8.72 0.82
C VAL A 597 -27.99 9.19 2.25
N TYR A 598 -26.89 8.84 2.92
CA TYR A 598 -26.58 9.32 4.27
C TYR A 598 -25.84 10.67 4.24
N THR A 599 -26.37 11.68 4.94
CA THR A 599 -25.79 13.05 4.96
C THR A 599 -24.38 13.07 5.54
N ALA A 600 -24.07 12.17 6.48
CA ALA A 600 -22.74 12.01 7.06
C ALA A 600 -21.64 11.67 6.03
N ARG A 601 -21.99 11.18 4.84
CA ARG A 601 -21.06 10.88 3.75
C ARG A 601 -20.76 12.08 2.85
N ILE A 602 -21.43 13.22 3.07
CA ILE A 602 -21.30 14.43 2.25
C ILE A 602 -20.81 15.59 3.13
N PRO A 603 -19.49 15.74 3.31
CA PRO A 603 -18.97 16.85 4.08
C PRO A 603 -19.17 18.17 3.30
N ASN A 604 -19.72 19.19 3.96
CA ASN A 604 -19.87 20.57 3.47
C ASN A 604 -21.05 20.87 2.53
N ASN A 605 -22.11 20.07 2.54
CA ASN A 605 -23.37 20.30 1.81
C ASN A 605 -23.25 20.40 0.27
N LEU A 606 -22.05 20.30 -0.32
CA LEU A 606 -21.80 20.36 -1.76
C LEU A 606 -21.11 19.08 -2.20
N TYR A 607 -21.65 18.45 -3.24
CA TYR A 607 -21.14 17.21 -3.79
C TYR A 607 -21.27 17.17 -5.29
N ARG A 608 -20.59 16.20 -5.90
CA ARG A 608 -20.83 15.80 -7.28
C ARG A 608 -21.47 14.42 -7.27
N TYR A 609 -22.38 14.17 -8.21
CA TYR A 609 -22.97 12.86 -8.37
C TYR A 609 -23.04 12.44 -9.84
N GLN A 610 -23.02 11.13 -10.07
CA GLN A 610 -23.33 10.50 -11.35
C GLN A 610 -24.40 9.45 -11.11
N ILE A 611 -25.32 9.33 -12.04
CA ILE A 611 -26.32 8.27 -12.05
C ILE A 611 -25.97 7.36 -13.21
N GLY A 612 -26.07 6.06 -12.98
CA GLY A 612 -25.78 5.05 -13.95
C GLY A 612 -26.65 3.81 -13.88
N VAL A 613 -26.41 2.91 -14.83
CA VAL A 613 -27.05 1.60 -14.94
C VAL A 613 -25.97 0.53 -15.06
N SER A 614 -26.07 -0.52 -14.25
CA SER A 614 -25.22 -1.71 -14.28
C SER A 614 -26.09 -2.94 -14.48
N THR A 615 -25.94 -3.62 -15.61
CA THR A 615 -26.76 -4.79 -15.98
C THR A 615 -26.16 -6.11 -15.47
N HIS A 616 -24.87 -6.14 -15.18
CA HIS A 616 -24.18 -7.29 -14.60
C HIS A 616 -23.37 -6.87 -13.35
N PRO A 617 -23.31 -7.69 -12.28
CA PRO A 617 -22.56 -7.35 -11.07
C PRO A 617 -21.06 -7.10 -11.30
N GLU A 618 -20.51 -7.68 -12.36
CA GLU A 618 -19.08 -7.63 -12.72
C GLU A 618 -18.80 -6.75 -13.95
N SER A 619 -19.82 -6.20 -14.61
CA SER A 619 -19.62 -5.27 -15.72
C SER A 619 -19.44 -3.84 -15.24
N PHE A 620 -18.79 -3.02 -16.05
CA PHE A 620 -18.79 -1.58 -15.84
C PHE A 620 -20.19 -1.00 -16.07
N GLY A 621 -20.68 -0.22 -15.11
CA GLY A 621 -21.92 0.52 -15.28
C GLY A 621 -21.77 1.66 -16.30
N TYR A 622 -22.83 1.89 -17.08
CA TYR A 622 -22.98 3.15 -17.83
C TYR A 622 -23.31 4.26 -16.83
N PHE A 623 -22.47 5.28 -16.70
CA PHE A 623 -22.77 6.45 -15.88
C PHE A 623 -22.84 7.70 -16.75
N GLY A 624 -23.84 8.55 -16.51
CA GLY A 624 -23.94 9.87 -17.13
C GLY A 624 -22.80 10.82 -16.70
N GLN A 625 -22.84 12.05 -17.19
CA GLN A 625 -21.87 13.07 -16.79
C GLN A 625 -22.04 13.47 -15.31
N TRP A 626 -20.93 13.87 -14.68
CA TRP A 626 -20.97 14.41 -13.33
C TRP A 626 -21.86 15.66 -13.23
N GLN A 627 -22.84 15.60 -12.32
CA GLN A 627 -23.70 16.70 -11.94
C GLN A 627 -23.29 17.28 -10.58
N LYS A 628 -23.69 18.52 -10.29
CA LYS A 628 -23.46 19.15 -8.98
C LYS A 628 -24.73 19.04 -8.13
N GLY A 629 -24.59 18.56 -6.92
CA GLY A 629 -25.67 18.47 -5.93
C GLY A 629 -25.41 19.36 -4.72
N ARG A 630 -26.50 19.73 -4.04
CA ARG A 630 -26.47 20.35 -2.73
C ARG A 630 -27.38 19.56 -1.80
N THR A 631 -26.95 19.30 -0.57
CA THR A 631 -27.80 18.63 0.41
C THR A 631 -29.06 19.48 0.64
N PRO A 632 -30.26 18.89 0.65
CA PRO A 632 -31.52 19.60 0.86
C PRO A 632 -31.55 20.47 2.12
#